data_AF-A0A918BX64-F1
#
_entry.id   AF-A0A918BX64-F1
#
_cell.length_a   1.000
_cell.length_b   1.000
_cell.length_c   1.000
_cell.angle_alpha   90.00
_cell.angle_beta   90.00
_cell.angle_gamma   90.00
#
_symmetry.space_group_name_H-M   'P 1'
#
loop_
_entity.id
_entity.type
_entity.pdbx_description
1 polymer ?
#
loop_
_entity_poly.entity_id
_entity_poly.type
_entity_poly.pdbx_seq_one_letter_code
_entity_poly.pdbx_strand_id
1 'polypeptide(L)'
;MAFLKWLHDLEIPSAYALLAPTPLALACLILFVWSIGPAIRLKVGRPMVWWLRLTWVLTLIPAVTGVILALGGGKVASAVAAAKGVTKYGFAPDPKRNLEHWMYAALVLLSLYAIEVLIQGKLIKPQAGLRILPVATLFLYGVAYMVGRVAVFPGSGG
;
A
#
# COMPACT_ATOMS: atom_id res chain seq x y z
N MET A 1 3.84 -8.52 21.04
CA MET A 1 2.97 -7.47 20.46
C MET A 1 3.70 -6.18 20.09
N ALA A 2 4.61 -5.64 20.91
CA ALA A 2 5.29 -4.37 20.61
C ALA A 2 6.10 -4.38 19.30
N PHE A 3 6.88 -5.44 19.04
CA PHE A 3 7.64 -5.59 17.79
C PHE A 3 6.73 -5.63 16.54
N LEU A 4 5.61 -6.35 16.59
CA LEU A 4 4.66 -6.42 15.48
C LEU A 4 4.02 -5.05 15.19
N LYS A 5 3.68 -4.29 16.24
CA LYS A 5 3.17 -2.92 16.08
C LYS A 5 4.23 -2.01 15.46
N TRP A 6 5.47 -2.06 15.95
CA TRP A 6 6.57 -1.29 15.38
C TRP A 6 6.79 -1.60 13.89
N LEU A 7 6.80 -2.88 13.53
CA LEU A 7 6.98 -3.32 12.14
C LEU A 7 5.81 -2.89 11.24
N HIS A 8 4.58 -2.93 11.76
CA HIS A 8 3.37 -2.52 11.04
C HIS A 8 3.27 -1.00 10.88
N ASP A 9 3.73 -0.24 11.88
CA ASP A 9 3.71 1.23 11.91
C ASP A 9 4.94 1.87 11.26
N LEU A 10 5.62 1.16 10.35
CA LEU A 10 6.80 1.70 9.66
C LEU A 10 6.38 2.82 8.69
N GLU A 11 6.77 4.03 9.05
CA GLU A 11 6.56 5.26 8.29
C GLU A 11 7.90 5.85 7.85
N ILE A 12 7.87 6.73 6.84
CA ILE A 12 9.06 7.49 6.42
C ILE A 12 9.04 8.84 7.16
N PRO A 13 9.90 9.08 8.18
CA PRO A 13 9.86 10.31 8.97
C PRO A 13 10.62 11.44 8.26
N SER A 14 10.10 11.95 7.15
CA SER A 14 10.71 13.08 6.42
C SER A 14 9.69 13.82 5.54
N ALA A 15 10.08 14.94 4.94
CA ALA A 15 9.25 15.65 3.96
C ALA A 15 8.81 14.75 2.78
N TYR A 16 9.56 13.68 2.49
CA TYR A 16 9.20 12.69 1.48
C TYR A 16 7.95 11.88 1.84
N ALA A 17 7.48 11.90 3.09
CA ALA A 17 6.22 11.30 3.52
C ALA A 17 5.01 11.85 2.76
N LEU A 18 5.09 13.08 2.24
CA LEU A 18 4.05 13.68 1.41
C LEU A 18 3.84 12.94 0.08
N LEU A 19 4.90 12.32 -0.44
CA LEU A 19 4.87 11.53 -1.67
C LEU A 19 4.73 10.04 -1.34
N ALA A 20 5.44 9.55 -0.33
CA ALA A 20 5.41 8.15 0.06
C ALA A 20 5.38 8.04 1.59
N PRO A 21 4.19 7.95 2.20
CA PRO A 21 4.07 7.91 3.67
C PRO A 21 4.67 6.64 4.27
N THR A 22 4.77 5.57 3.49
CA THR A 22 5.29 4.26 3.92
C THR A 22 6.32 3.71 2.92
N PRO A 23 7.20 2.78 3.35
CA PRO A 23 8.09 2.05 2.43
C PRO A 23 7.33 1.34 1.30
N LEU A 24 6.12 0.85 1.56
CA LEU A 24 5.24 0.27 0.56
C LEU A 24 4.84 1.31 -0.50
N ALA A 25 4.36 2.49 -0.09
CA ALA A 25 3.98 3.55 -1.03
C ALA A 25 5.18 3.98 -1.90
N LEU A 26 6.39 4.05 -1.32
CA LEU A 26 7.61 4.35 -2.08
C LEU A 26 7.92 3.26 -3.12
N ALA A 27 7.84 1.98 -2.73
CA ALA A 27 8.07 0.87 -3.65
C ALA A 27 7.04 0.88 -4.80
N CYS A 28 5.78 1.17 -4.51
CA CYS A 28 4.73 1.32 -5.52
C CYS A 28 4.97 2.52 -6.44
N LEU A 29 5.44 3.66 -5.93
CA LEU A 29 5.80 4.83 -6.75
C LEU A 29 6.94 4.49 -7.72
N ILE A 30 7.98 3.81 -7.25
CA ILE A 30 9.10 3.37 -8.09
C ILE A 30 8.60 2.36 -9.14
N LEU A 31 7.74 1.42 -8.76
CA LEU A 31 7.13 0.46 -9.67
C LEU A 31 6.32 1.18 -10.77
N PHE A 32 5.58 2.23 -10.42
CA PHE A 32 4.86 3.07 -11.38
C PHE A 32 5.82 3.74 -12.36
N VAL A 33 6.87 4.41 -11.89
CA VAL A 33 7.85 5.06 -12.78
C VAL A 33 8.51 4.02 -13.69
N TRP A 34 8.89 2.86 -13.17
CA TRP A 34 9.54 1.80 -13.93
C TRP A 34 8.62 1.10 -14.93
N SER A 35 7.30 1.08 -14.68
CA SER A 35 6.32 0.49 -15.60
C SER A 35 6.26 1.15 -16.98
N ILE A 36 6.69 2.41 -17.09
CA ILE A 36 6.73 3.16 -18.35
C ILE A 36 7.66 2.47 -19.35
N GLY A 37 8.80 1.93 -18.89
CA GLY A 37 9.75 1.23 -19.74
C GLY A 37 9.13 0.01 -20.45
N PRO A 38 8.54 -0.94 -19.72
CA PRO A 38 7.80 -2.06 -20.31
C PRO A 38 6.61 -1.64 -21.19
N ALA A 39 5.92 -0.55 -20.86
CA ALA A 39 4.80 -0.06 -21.68
C ALA A 39 5.25 0.42 -23.06
N ILE A 40 6.40 1.09 -23.14
CA ILE A 40 6.99 1.56 -24.41
C ILE A 40 7.65 0.42 -25.17
N ARG A 41 8.46 -0.40 -24.47
CA ARG A 41 9.28 -1.45 -25.09
C ARG A 41 8.52 -2.76 -25.34
N LEU A 42 7.31 -2.89 -24.79
CA LEU A 42 6.48 -4.09 -24.81
C LEU A 42 7.22 -5.35 -24.35
N LYS A 43 8.16 -5.18 -23.41
CA LYS A 43 8.97 -6.25 -22.82
C LYS A 43 9.23 -5.94 -21.35
N VAL A 44 9.09 -6.95 -20.50
CA VAL A 44 9.39 -6.83 -19.06
C VAL A 44 10.80 -7.33 -18.80
N GLY A 45 11.65 -6.47 -18.23
CA GLY A 45 12.99 -6.83 -17.82
C GLY A 45 13.01 -7.46 -16.42
N ARG A 46 14.10 -8.20 -16.11
CA ARG A 46 14.34 -8.76 -14.76
C ARG A 46 14.23 -7.73 -13.63
N PRO A 47 14.73 -6.47 -13.77
CA PRO A 47 14.63 -5.49 -12.70
C PRO A 47 13.18 -5.20 -12.27
N MET A 48 12.25 -5.10 -13.23
CA MET A 48 10.83 -4.87 -12.94
C MET A 48 10.22 -6.05 -12.16
N VAL A 49 10.58 -7.29 -12.53
CA VAL A 49 10.11 -8.48 -11.83
C VAL A 49 10.63 -8.53 -10.40
N TRP A 50 11.93 -8.27 -10.19
CA TRP A 50 12.51 -8.21 -8.84
C TRP A 50 11.86 -7.13 -7.98
N TRP A 51 11.61 -5.94 -8.57
CA TRP A 51 10.95 -4.87 -7.86
C TRP A 51 9.51 -5.22 -7.48
N LEU A 52 8.77 -5.86 -8.38
CA LEU A 52 7.43 -6.36 -8.10
C LEU A 52 7.43 -7.39 -6.95
N ARG A 53 8.42 -8.27 -6.90
CA ARG A 53 8.58 -9.25 -5.79
C ARG A 53 8.88 -8.53 -4.47
N LEU A 54 9.71 -7.49 -4.48
CA LEU A 54 9.94 -6.64 -3.30
C LEU A 54 8.64 -5.95 -2.85
N THR A 55 7.85 -5.39 -3.77
CA THR A 55 6.56 -4.77 -3.45
C THR A 55 5.57 -5.78 -2.86
N TRP A 56 5.58 -7.04 -3.34
CA TRP A 56 4.83 -8.13 -2.70
C TRP A 56 5.26 -8.35 -1.25
N VAL A 57 6.57 -8.44 -0.98
CA VAL A 57 7.08 -8.61 0.39
C VAL A 57 6.67 -7.43 1.27
N LEU A 58 6.84 -6.20 0.79
CA LEU A 58 6.46 -4.98 1.50
C LEU A 58 4.94 -4.83 1.70
N THR A 59 4.12 -5.58 0.96
CA THR A 59 2.67 -5.64 1.17
C THR A 59 2.31 -6.73 2.15
N LEU A 60 2.86 -7.93 1.98
CA LEU A 60 2.49 -9.12 2.73
C LEU A 60 2.95 -9.04 4.18
N ILE A 61 4.15 -8.50 4.45
CA ILE A 61 4.63 -8.33 5.83
C ILE A 61 3.64 -7.50 6.66
N PRO A 62 3.32 -6.23 6.30
CA PRO A 62 2.38 -5.43 7.08
C PRO A 62 0.95 -5.95 7.03
N ALA A 63 0.52 -6.61 5.94
CA ALA A 63 -0.80 -7.23 5.88
C ALA A 63 -0.95 -8.38 6.89
N VAL A 64 0.05 -9.29 6.95
CA VAL A 64 0.05 -10.42 7.88
C VAL A 64 0.16 -9.93 9.32
N THR A 65 1.04 -8.97 9.61
CA THR A 65 1.12 -8.39 10.96
C THR A 65 -0.17 -7.66 11.34
N GLY A 66 -0.81 -6.97 10.39
CA GLY A 66 -2.11 -6.33 10.59
C GLY A 66 -3.23 -7.33 10.91
N VAL A 67 -3.29 -8.46 10.21
CA VAL A 67 -4.24 -9.55 10.51
C VAL A 67 -4.01 -10.10 11.92
N ILE A 68 -2.75 -10.40 12.29
CA ILE A 68 -2.41 -10.90 13.63
C ILE A 68 -2.82 -9.89 14.71
N LEU A 69 -2.56 -8.60 14.50
CA LEU A 69 -2.95 -7.54 15.42
C LEU A 69 -4.47 -7.43 15.52
N ALA A 70 -5.20 -7.51 14.42
CA ALA A 70 -6.66 -7.43 14.38
C ALA A 70 -7.34 -8.60 15.09
N LEU A 71 -6.80 -9.82 14.96
CA LEU A 71 -7.27 -10.98 15.72
C LEU A 71 -7.09 -10.78 17.23
N GLY A 72 -6.09 -10.01 17.65
CA GLY A 72 -5.89 -9.56 19.03
C GLY A 72 -6.71 -8.34 19.44
N GLY A 73 -7.69 -7.91 18.64
CA GLY A 73 -8.51 -6.72 18.89
C GLY A 73 -7.87 -5.38 18.49
N GLY A 74 -6.71 -5.44 17.83
CA GLY A 74 -6.04 -4.26 17.29
C GLY A 74 -6.84 -3.58 16.19
N LYS A 75 -6.73 -2.25 16.13
CA LYS A 75 -7.33 -1.41 15.09
C LYS A 75 -6.27 -0.45 14.57
N VAL A 76 -6.53 0.11 13.38
CA VAL A 76 -5.66 1.14 12.82
C VAL A 76 -5.56 2.34 13.78
N ALA A 77 -4.38 2.96 13.86
CA ALA A 77 -4.07 3.95 14.89
C ALA A 77 -4.95 5.21 14.86
N SER A 78 -5.44 5.62 13.69
CA SER A 78 -6.39 6.73 13.53
C SER A 78 -7.80 6.41 14.04
N ALA A 79 -8.15 5.13 14.22
CA ALA A 79 -9.49 4.69 14.60
C ALA A 79 -9.68 4.51 16.11
N VAL A 80 -8.62 4.65 16.90
CA VAL A 80 -8.64 4.41 18.35
C VAL A 80 -7.93 5.51 19.11
N ALA A 81 -8.46 5.82 20.29
CA ALA A 81 -7.78 6.68 21.25
C ALA A 81 -6.53 5.99 21.80
N ALA A 82 -5.45 6.75 21.89
CA ALA A 82 -4.30 6.47 22.73
C ALA A 82 -4.50 7.09 24.13
N ALA A 83 -3.45 7.08 24.95
CA ALA A 83 -3.47 7.78 26.22
C ALA A 83 -3.82 9.27 25.99
N LYS A 84 -4.73 9.82 26.81
CA LYS A 84 -5.30 11.19 26.72
C LYS A 84 -6.47 11.39 25.73
N GLY A 85 -7.08 10.32 25.22
CA GLY A 85 -8.36 10.42 24.46
C GLY A 85 -8.22 10.84 22.99
N VAL A 86 -7.00 11.12 22.53
CA VAL A 86 -6.65 11.41 21.13
C VAL A 86 -5.89 10.24 20.51
N THR A 87 -5.81 10.15 19.18
CA THR A 87 -4.99 9.14 18.50
C THR A 87 -3.50 9.33 18.82
N LYS A 88 -2.64 8.36 18.47
CA LYS A 88 -1.18 8.49 18.68
C LYS A 88 -0.55 9.67 17.91
N TYR A 89 -1.27 10.23 16.93
CA TYR A 89 -0.85 11.40 16.15
C TYR A 89 -1.50 12.71 16.60
N GLY A 90 -2.26 12.69 17.71
CA GLY A 90 -2.88 13.89 18.29
C GLY A 90 -4.20 14.31 17.65
N PHE A 91 -4.79 13.48 16.79
CA PHE A 91 -6.10 13.77 16.18
C PHE A 91 -7.26 13.16 16.99
N ALA A 92 -8.49 13.62 16.72
CA ALA A 92 -9.69 12.93 17.19
C ALA A 92 -9.77 11.52 16.56
N PRO A 93 -10.05 10.46 17.35
CA PRO A 93 -10.22 9.11 16.81
C PRO A 93 -11.42 9.02 15.87
N ASP A 94 -11.24 8.38 14.71
CA ASP A 94 -12.31 8.14 13.73
C ASP A 94 -12.45 6.64 13.43
N PRO A 95 -13.44 5.96 14.04
CA PRO A 95 -13.64 4.52 13.87
C PRO A 95 -13.83 4.05 12.42
N LYS A 96 -14.31 4.93 11.52
CA LYS A 96 -14.54 4.59 10.10
C LYS A 96 -13.23 4.30 9.37
N ARG A 97 -12.12 4.91 9.82
CA ARG A 97 -10.78 4.68 9.25
C ARG A 97 -10.35 3.22 9.34
N ASN A 98 -10.87 2.45 10.29
CA ASN A 98 -10.53 1.04 10.40
C ASN A 98 -11.01 0.23 9.18
N LEU A 99 -12.25 0.45 8.74
CA LEU A 99 -12.80 -0.25 7.57
C LEU A 99 -12.11 0.22 6.28
N GLU A 100 -11.86 1.52 6.15
CA GLU A 100 -11.15 2.07 5.00
C GLU A 100 -9.74 1.49 4.88
N HIS A 101 -9.03 1.31 6.00
CA HIS A 101 -7.70 0.72 6.00
C HIS A 101 -7.72 -0.72 5.46
N TRP A 102 -8.70 -1.52 5.87
CA TRP A 102 -8.93 -2.86 5.32
C TRP A 102 -9.24 -2.84 3.82
N MET A 103 -10.12 -1.93 3.39
CA MET A 103 -10.49 -1.77 1.99
C MET A 103 -9.26 -1.44 1.13
N TYR A 104 -8.45 -0.45 1.53
CA TYR A 104 -7.25 -0.07 0.78
C TYR A 104 -6.19 -1.18 0.79
N ALA A 105 -6.00 -1.88 1.91
CA ALA A 105 -5.10 -3.03 1.97
C ALA A 105 -5.52 -4.16 1.01
N ALA A 106 -6.83 -4.44 0.92
CA ALA A 106 -7.37 -5.41 -0.03
C ALA A 106 -7.17 -4.95 -1.49
N LEU A 107 -7.41 -3.66 -1.78
CA LEU A 107 -7.20 -3.09 -3.11
C LEU A 107 -5.71 -3.12 -3.53
N VAL A 108 -4.77 -2.94 -2.61
CA VAL A 108 -3.34 -3.12 -2.86
C VAL A 108 -3.04 -4.55 -3.31
N LEU A 109 -3.54 -5.57 -2.58
CA LEU A 109 -3.35 -6.98 -2.91
C LEU A 109 -3.94 -7.34 -4.28
N LEU A 110 -5.17 -6.90 -4.54
CA LEU A 110 -5.84 -7.13 -5.82
C LEU A 110 -5.09 -6.46 -6.97
N SER A 111 -4.60 -5.23 -6.77
CA SER A 111 -3.83 -4.50 -7.79
C SER A 111 -2.50 -5.17 -8.09
N LEU A 112 -1.78 -5.67 -7.07
CA LEU A 112 -0.56 -6.44 -7.26
C LEU A 112 -0.80 -7.73 -8.03
N TYR A 113 -1.87 -8.45 -7.71
CA TYR A 113 -2.27 -9.65 -8.45
C TYR A 113 -2.62 -9.33 -9.90
N ALA A 114 -3.38 -8.25 -10.15
CA ALA A 114 -3.68 -7.81 -11.50
C ALA A 114 -2.40 -7.49 -12.30
N ILE A 115 -1.43 -6.81 -11.68
CA ILE A 115 -0.13 -6.50 -12.30
C ILE A 115 0.64 -7.78 -12.66
N GLU A 116 0.66 -8.81 -11.81
CA GLU A 116 1.25 -10.11 -12.14
C GLU A 116 0.60 -10.72 -13.39
N VAL A 117 -0.73 -10.72 -13.43
CA VAL A 117 -1.48 -11.27 -14.56
C VAL A 117 -1.18 -10.52 -15.85
N LEU A 118 -1.08 -9.18 -15.79
CA LEU A 118 -0.73 -8.34 -16.95
C LEU A 118 0.69 -8.64 -17.45
N ILE A 119 1.65 -8.84 -16.55
CA ILE A 119 3.04 -9.15 -16.89
C ILE A 119 3.18 -10.57 -17.45
N GLN A 120 2.46 -11.54 -16.89
CA GLN A 120 2.49 -12.93 -17.36
C GLN A 120 1.79 -13.10 -18.72
N GLY A 121 0.89 -12.19 -19.10
CA GLY A 121 0.21 -12.23 -20.40
C GLY A 121 -0.75 -13.40 -20.58
N LYS A 122 -1.25 -13.99 -19.48
CA LYS A 122 -2.10 -15.19 -19.50
C LYS A 122 -3.56 -14.90 -19.85
N LEU A 123 -4.09 -13.74 -19.45
CA LEU A 123 -5.51 -13.39 -19.65
C LEU A 123 -5.77 -12.42 -20.81
N ILE A 124 -4.76 -11.63 -21.19
CA ILE A 124 -4.85 -10.60 -22.23
C ILE A 124 -3.61 -10.70 -23.09
N LYS A 125 -3.72 -10.32 -24.38
CA LYS A 125 -2.56 -10.18 -25.27
C LYS A 125 -1.42 -9.43 -24.55
N PRO A 126 -0.21 -10.00 -24.45
CA PRO A 126 0.87 -9.44 -23.63
C PRO A 126 1.14 -7.96 -23.93
N GLN A 127 1.12 -7.57 -25.20
CA GLN A 127 1.36 -6.19 -25.64
C GLN A 127 0.31 -5.21 -25.10
N ALA A 128 -0.97 -5.60 -25.10
CA ALA A 128 -2.03 -4.76 -24.55
C ALA A 128 -1.91 -4.65 -23.04
N GLY A 129 -1.61 -5.76 -22.36
CA GLY A 129 -1.39 -5.79 -20.92
C GLY A 129 -0.24 -4.87 -20.48
N LEU A 130 0.87 -4.86 -21.22
CA LEU A 130 2.01 -3.98 -20.92
C LEU A 130 1.72 -2.49 -21.17
N ARG A 131 0.87 -2.15 -22.14
CA ARG A 131 0.48 -0.74 -22.39
C ARG A 131 -0.36 -0.15 -21.26
N ILE A 132 -1.19 -0.96 -20.60
CA ILE A 132 -2.01 -0.51 -19.46
C ILE A 132 -1.31 -0.68 -18.11
N LEU A 133 -0.13 -1.31 -18.08
CA LEU A 133 0.65 -1.53 -16.85
C LEU A 133 0.89 -0.23 -16.05
N PRO A 134 1.21 0.93 -16.67
CA PRO A 134 1.39 2.17 -15.92
C PRO A 134 0.13 2.61 -15.17
N VAL A 135 -1.03 2.46 -15.78
CA VAL A 135 -2.32 2.80 -15.15
C VAL A 135 -2.56 1.91 -13.93
N ALA A 136 -2.33 0.60 -14.06
CA ALA A 136 -2.47 -0.34 -12.95
C ALA A 136 -1.49 -0.04 -11.81
N THR A 137 -0.24 0.27 -12.12
CA THR A 137 0.77 0.63 -11.10
C THR A 137 0.52 2.00 -10.46
N LEU A 138 -0.04 2.96 -11.20
CA LEU A 138 -0.44 4.25 -10.66
C LEU A 138 -1.60 4.09 -9.69
N PHE A 139 -2.60 3.27 -10.05
CA PHE A 139 -3.70 2.92 -9.17
C PHE A 139 -3.19 2.24 -7.89
N LEU A 140 -2.31 1.24 -8.03
CA LEU A 140 -1.64 0.57 -6.91
C LEU A 140 -0.93 1.58 -5.98
N TYR A 141 -0.17 2.52 -6.54
CA TYR A 141 0.48 3.58 -5.76
C TYR A 141 -0.54 4.43 -5.01
N GLY A 142 -1.62 4.86 -5.67
CA GLY A 142 -2.69 5.64 -5.04
C GLY A 142 -3.32 4.91 -3.86
N VAL A 143 -3.66 3.63 -4.01
CA VAL A 143 -4.25 2.86 -2.89
C VAL A 143 -3.23 2.58 -1.78
N ALA A 144 -1.96 2.31 -2.11
CA ALA A 144 -0.89 2.15 -1.12
C ALA A 144 -0.62 3.43 -0.32
N TYR A 145 -0.68 4.59 -0.98
CA TYR A 145 -0.63 5.89 -0.33
C TYR A 145 -1.79 6.06 0.65
N MET A 146 -3.00 5.68 0.23
CA MET A 146 -4.19 5.78 1.08
C MET A 146 -4.14 4.87 2.31
N VAL A 147 -3.51 3.69 2.24
CA VAL A 147 -3.27 2.84 3.42
C VAL A 147 -2.55 3.62 4.53
N GLY A 148 -1.46 4.32 4.19
CA GLY A 148 -0.70 5.14 5.13
C GLY A 148 -1.48 6.38 5.58
N ARG A 149 -2.11 7.10 4.64
CA ARG A 149 -2.88 8.31 4.95
C ARG A 149 -4.03 8.03 5.92
N VAL A 150 -4.78 6.96 5.70
CA VAL A 150 -5.89 6.52 6.57
C VAL A 150 -5.39 6.08 7.92
N ALA A 151 -4.16 5.55 8.03
CA ALA A 151 -3.59 5.16 9.32
C ALA A 151 -3.25 6.35 10.22
N VAL A 152 -2.94 7.51 9.64
CA VAL A 152 -2.51 8.73 10.34
C VAL A 152 -3.65 9.71 10.55
N PHE A 153 -4.36 10.09 9.48
CA PHE A 153 -5.28 11.24 9.48
C PHE A 153 -6.75 10.83 9.65
N PRO A 154 -7.57 11.59 10.41
CA PRO A 154 -9.01 11.36 10.53
C PRO A 154 -9.78 11.72 9.25
N GLY A 155 -11.00 11.21 9.09
CA GLY A 155 -11.93 11.53 7.99
C GLY A 155 -12.33 12.99 7.92
N SER A 156 -12.97 13.40 6.82
CA SER A 156 -13.53 14.75 6.63
C SER A 156 -14.91 14.93 7.28
N GLY A 157 -15.22 14.18 8.34
CA GLY A 157 -16.56 14.11 8.93
C GLY A 157 -16.60 14.22 10.45
N GLY A 158 -15.66 14.99 11.02
CA GLY A 158 -15.72 15.45 12.40
C GLY A 158 -16.52 16.74 12.52
#